data_AF-A0A355C229-F1
#
_entry.id   AF-A0A355C229-F1
#
_cell.length_a   1.000
_cell.length_b   1.000
_cell.length_c   1.000
_cell.angle_alpha   90.00
_cell.angle_beta   90.00
_cell.angle_gamma   90.00
#
_symmetry.space_group_name_H-M   'P 1'
#
loop_
_entity.id
_entity.type
_entity.pdbx_description
1 polymer ?
#
loop_
_entity_poly.entity_id
_entity_poly.type
_entity_poly.pdbx_seq_one_letter_code
_entity_poly.pdbx_strand_id
1 'polypeptide(L)'
;MAVSVRTCAVYAAISLLTIAGSEAGVLKAYDNPAALGWGWFWASVALLIVLHDAFFYWTHRLMHDPRLFRRFHRLHHKSHNPSPFTAYSFDVPEAAVHGVFVTLV
;
A
#
# COMPACT_ATOMS: atom_id res chain seq x y z
N MET A 1 14.37 -11.95 -6.37
CA MET A 1 15.02 -10.90 -5.55
C MET A 1 15.00 -9.52 -6.22
N ALA A 2 15.47 -9.35 -7.47
CA ALA A 2 15.45 -8.04 -8.16
C ALA A 2 14.04 -7.39 -8.25
N VAL A 3 13.00 -8.20 -8.53
CA VAL A 3 11.60 -7.74 -8.55
C VAL A 3 11.15 -7.24 -7.18
N SER A 4 11.44 -7.99 -6.12
CA SER A 4 11.13 -7.62 -4.73
C SER A 4 11.80 -6.29 -4.34
N VAL A 5 13.08 -6.11 -4.70
CA VAL A 5 13.81 -4.86 -4.46
C VAL A 5 13.17 -3.69 -5.20
N ARG A 6 12.73 -3.89 -6.45
CA ARG A 6 12.00 -2.86 -7.20
C ARG A 6 10.70 -2.46 -6.51
N THR A 7 9.91 -3.43 -6.03
CA THR A 7 8.69 -3.15 -5.26
C THR A 7 9.00 -2.36 -4.00
N CYS A 8 10.01 -2.76 -3.23
CA CYS A 8 10.45 -2.01 -2.05
C CYS A 8 10.87 -0.57 -2.40
N ALA A 9 11.54 -0.37 -3.54
CA ALA A 9 11.89 0.98 -4.01
C ALA A 9 10.65 1.81 -4.38
N VAL A 10 9.61 1.21 -4.97
CA VAL A 10 8.33 1.89 -5.23
C VAL A 10 7.68 2.32 -3.92
N TYR A 11 7.62 1.42 -2.92
CA TYR A 11 7.08 1.77 -1.60
C TYR A 11 7.89 2.86 -0.91
N ALA A 12 9.22 2.78 -0.94
CA ALA A 12 10.08 3.82 -0.39
C ALA A 12 9.84 5.17 -1.06
N ALA A 13 9.72 5.21 -2.39
CA ALA A 13 9.44 6.43 -3.13
C ALA A 13 8.07 7.04 -2.74
N ILE A 14 7.01 6.22 -2.65
CA ILE A 14 5.69 6.69 -2.24
C ILE A 14 5.72 7.21 -0.81
N SER A 15 6.36 6.50 0.13
CA SER A 15 6.48 6.95 1.52
C SER A 15 7.23 8.27 1.64
N LEU A 16 8.32 8.45 0.90
CA LEU A 16 9.07 9.71 0.87
C LEU A 16 8.21 10.86 0.32
N LEU A 17 7.42 10.61 -0.73
CA LEU A 17 6.49 11.61 -1.27
C LEU A 17 5.37 11.95 -0.28
N THR A 18 4.84 10.96 0.45
CA THR A 18 3.85 11.20 1.51
C THR A 18 4.43 12.06 2.63
N ILE A 19 5.64 11.75 3.10
CA ILE A 19 6.32 12.52 4.15
C ILE A 19 6.59 13.95 3.66
N ALA A 20 7.17 14.12 2.47
CA ALA A 20 7.44 15.44 1.91
C ALA A 20 6.14 16.25 1.70
N GLY A 21 5.05 15.60 1.28
CA GLY A 21 3.73 16.22 1.17
C GLY A 21 3.17 16.66 2.52
N SER A 22 3.42 15.90 3.59
CA SER A 22 3.04 16.26 4.95
C SER A 22 3.86 17.45 5.47
N GLU A 23 5.18 17.44 5.26
CA GLU A 23 6.06 18.53 5.66
C GLU A 23 5.77 19.84 4.90
N ALA A 24 5.36 19.73 3.64
CA ALA A 24 4.91 20.85 2.83
C ALA A 24 3.49 21.35 3.18
N GLY A 25 2.80 20.69 4.12
CA GLY A 25 1.44 21.04 4.53
C GLY A 25 0.34 20.69 3.51
N VAL A 26 0.67 19.93 2.46
CA VAL A 26 -0.29 19.46 1.44
C VAL A 26 -1.09 18.27 1.97
N LEU A 27 -0.43 17.36 2.68
CA LEU A 27 -1.05 16.21 3.33
C LEU A 27 -1.14 16.49 4.83
N LYS A 28 -2.27 16.12 5.44
CA LYS A 28 -2.46 16.28 6.88
C LYS A 28 -1.99 15.02 7.58
N ALA A 29 -1.03 15.16 8.49
CA ALA A 29 -0.65 14.10 9.40
C ALA A 29 -1.17 14.40 10.81
N TYR A 30 -1.52 13.34 11.53
CA TYR A 30 -1.90 13.39 12.92
C TYR A 30 -0.75 12.88 13.78
N ASP A 31 0.01 13.80 14.38
CA ASP A 31 1.28 13.54 15.08
C ASP A 31 1.13 13.38 16.60
N ASN A 32 0.05 13.90 17.18
CA ASN A 32 -0.22 13.83 18.62
C ASN A 32 -1.53 13.08 18.93
N PRO A 33 -1.47 11.79 19.32
CA PRO A 33 -2.62 10.98 19.74
C PRO A 33 -3.51 11.56 20.85
N ALA A 34 -2.98 12.47 21.68
CA ALA A 34 -3.76 13.11 22.72
C ALA A 34 -4.68 14.22 22.20
N ALA A 35 -4.40 14.81 21.03
CA ALA A 35 -5.18 15.95 20.51
C ALA A 35 -6.63 15.61 20.13
N LEU A 36 -6.92 14.35 19.76
CA LEU A 36 -8.27 13.82 19.53
C LEU A 36 -8.64 12.72 20.55
N GLY A 37 -7.72 12.40 21.47
CA GLY A 37 -7.87 11.42 22.54
C GLY A 37 -7.46 10.00 22.16
N TRP A 38 -6.94 9.26 23.16
CA TRP A 38 -6.48 7.88 22.99
C TRP A 38 -7.57 6.91 22.53
N GLY A 39 -8.84 7.17 22.86
CA GLY A 39 -9.96 6.38 22.34
C GLY A 39 -10.10 6.50 20.83
N TRP A 40 -9.96 7.73 20.29
CA TRP A 40 -9.96 7.96 18.85
C TRP A 40 -8.74 7.33 18.17
N PHE A 41 -7.56 7.41 18.80
CA PHE A 41 -6.36 6.75 18.28
C PHE A 41 -6.56 5.24 18.06
N TRP A 42 -7.09 4.51 19.04
CA TRP A 42 -7.32 3.07 18.87
C TRP A 42 -8.47 2.77 17.90
N ALA A 43 -9.52 3.59 17.89
CA ALA A 43 -10.60 3.47 16.93
C ALA A 43 -10.11 3.71 15.48
N SER A 44 -9.23 4.68 15.27
CA SER A 44 -8.66 4.96 13.95
C SER A 44 -7.71 3.86 13.49
N VAL A 45 -6.92 3.25 14.39
CA VAL A 45 -6.12 2.06 14.07
C VAL A 45 -7.01 0.91 13.61
N ALA A 46 -8.09 0.60 14.33
CA ALA A 46 -9.02 -0.46 13.93
C ALA A 46 -9.69 -0.14 12.59
N LEU A 47 -10.11 1.11 12.38
CA LEU A 47 -10.69 1.56 11.12
C LEU A 47 -9.69 1.44 9.96
N LEU A 48 -8.43 1.84 10.17
CA LEU A 48 -7.37 1.71 9.17
C LEU A 48 -7.11 0.27 8.76
N ILE A 49 -7.14 -0.68 9.71
CA ILE A 49 -7.02 -2.11 9.40
C ILE A 49 -8.16 -2.56 8.48
N VAL A 50 -9.41 -2.21 8.82
CA VAL A 50 -10.59 -2.58 8.01
C VAL A 50 -10.54 -1.92 6.63
N LEU A 51 -10.18 -0.63 6.57
CA LEU A 51 -10.06 0.10 5.31
C LEU A 51 -8.94 -0.47 4.43
N HIS A 52 -7.79 -0.82 5.03
CA HIS A 52 -6.68 -1.42 4.30
C HIS A 52 -7.06 -2.79 3.73
N ASP A 53 -7.69 -3.64 4.55
CA ASP A 53 -8.14 -4.97 4.11
C ASP A 53 -9.17 -4.87 2.98
N ALA A 54 -10.17 -3.99 3.12
CA ALA A 54 -11.15 -3.74 2.08
C ALA A 54 -10.50 -3.19 0.80
N PHE A 55 -9.61 -2.20 0.92
CA PHE A 55 -8.90 -1.62 -0.22
C PHE A 55 -8.06 -2.68 -0.94
N PHE A 56 -7.27 -3.46 -0.19
CA PHE A 56 -6.46 -4.54 -0.72
C PHE A 56 -7.34 -5.56 -1.44
N TYR A 57 -8.41 -6.05 -0.79
CA TYR A 57 -9.32 -7.03 -1.38
C TYR A 57 -9.92 -6.56 -2.71
N TRP A 58 -10.49 -5.36 -2.74
CA TRP A 58 -11.19 -4.88 -3.93
C TRP A 58 -10.22 -4.56 -5.08
N THR A 59 -9.09 -3.93 -4.77
CA THR A 59 -8.07 -3.63 -5.80
C THR A 59 -7.45 -4.91 -6.34
N HIS A 60 -7.12 -5.87 -5.48
CA HIS A 60 -6.62 -7.18 -5.87
C HIS A 60 -7.64 -7.93 -6.74
N ARG A 61 -8.91 -8.00 -6.31
CA ARG A 61 -10.00 -8.61 -7.09
C ARG A 61 -10.13 -7.96 -8.46
N LEU A 62 -10.04 -6.63 -8.54
CA LEU A 62 -10.10 -5.91 -9.80
C LEU A 62 -8.90 -6.25 -10.71
N MET A 63 -7.69 -6.36 -10.14
CA MET A 63 -6.50 -6.73 -10.90
C MET A 63 -6.54 -8.18 -11.42
N HIS A 64 -7.37 -9.04 -10.85
CA HIS A 64 -7.66 -10.37 -11.37
C HIS A 64 -8.59 -10.37 -12.60
N ASP A 65 -9.22 -9.24 -12.95
CA ASP A 65 -9.97 -9.12 -14.19
C ASP A 65 -9.05 -9.37 -15.41
N PRO A 66 -9.46 -10.17 -16.42
CA PRO A 66 -8.62 -10.50 -17.57
C PRO A 66 -8.04 -9.29 -18.33
N ARG A 67 -8.73 -8.14 -18.30
CA ARG A 67 -8.28 -6.90 -18.95
C ARG A 67 -7.11 -6.25 -18.21
N LEU A 68 -7.01 -6.46 -16.89
CA LEU A 68 -6.00 -5.85 -16.03
C LEU A 68 -4.89 -6.82 -15.64
N PHE A 69 -5.20 -8.11 -15.52
CA PHE A 69 -4.32 -9.15 -15.00
C PHE A 69 -2.92 -9.14 -15.61
N ARG A 70 -2.83 -9.07 -16.94
CA ARG A 70 -1.53 -9.09 -17.64
C ARG A 70 -0.63 -7.90 -17.32
N ARG A 71 -1.20 -6.76 -16.93
CA ARG A 71 -0.48 -5.51 -16.65
C ARG A 71 -0.24 -5.28 -15.17
N PHE A 72 -1.15 -5.75 -14.32
CA PHE A 72 -1.13 -5.45 -12.90
C PHE A 72 -0.66 -6.62 -12.04
N HIS A 73 -0.99 -7.87 -12.35
CA HIS A 73 -0.92 -8.93 -11.34
C HIS A 73 -0.21 -10.21 -11.80
N ARG A 74 0.12 -10.29 -13.08
CA ARG A 74 0.70 -11.50 -13.68
C ARG A 74 2.05 -11.85 -13.05
N LEU A 75 2.91 -10.89 -12.75
CA LEU A 75 4.23 -11.17 -12.21
C LEU A 75 4.15 -11.76 -10.80
N HIS A 76 3.24 -11.25 -9.98
CA HIS A 76 2.97 -11.79 -8.65
C HIS A 76 2.63 -13.29 -8.72
N HIS A 77 1.68 -13.66 -9.60
CA HIS A 77 1.25 -15.06 -9.78
C HIS A 77 2.28 -15.99 -10.40
N LYS A 78 3.35 -15.48 -11.04
CA LYS A 78 4.45 -16.33 -11.51
C LYS A 78 5.30 -16.89 -10.37
N SER A 79 5.15 -16.37 -9.17
CA SER A 79 5.91 -16.79 -8.00
C SER A 79 5.24 -17.99 -7.33
N HIS A 80 5.66 -19.21 -7.69
CA HIS A 80 5.05 -20.45 -7.18
C HIS A 80 5.63 -20.95 -5.85
N ASN A 81 6.76 -20.37 -5.38
CA ASN A 81 7.38 -20.75 -4.11
C ASN A 81 7.19 -19.62 -3.08
N PRO A 82 6.27 -19.76 -2.13
CA PRO A 82 5.99 -18.71 -1.16
C PRO A 82 7.20 -18.46 -0.26
N SER A 83 7.72 -17.25 -0.31
CA SER A 83 8.78 -16.71 0.53
C SER A 83 8.47 -15.24 0.84
N PRO A 84 9.13 -14.64 1.85
CA PRO A 84 8.98 -13.21 2.10
C PRO A 84 9.28 -12.35 0.86
N PHE A 85 10.24 -12.77 0.03
CA PHE A 85 10.61 -12.04 -1.18
C PHE A 85 9.58 -12.17 -2.31
N THR A 86 8.86 -13.29 -2.40
CA THR A 86 7.80 -13.45 -3.41
C THR A 86 6.55 -12.68 -3.05
N ALA A 87 6.28 -12.46 -1.76
CA ALA A 87 5.20 -11.56 -1.32
C ALA A 87 5.37 -10.13 -1.88
N TYR A 88 6.62 -9.67 -2.04
CA TYR A 88 6.94 -8.36 -2.65
C TYR A 88 7.22 -8.42 -4.15
N SER A 89 6.94 -9.52 -4.86
CA SER A 89 7.26 -9.64 -6.30
C SER A 89 6.15 -9.12 -7.22
N PHE A 90 5.68 -7.89 -6.98
CA PHE A 90 4.59 -7.25 -7.71
C PHE A 90 5.01 -6.63 -9.05
N ASP A 91 4.06 -6.50 -9.97
CA ASP A 91 4.22 -5.56 -11.08
C ASP A 91 4.22 -4.12 -10.54
N VAL A 92 4.91 -3.19 -11.22
CA VAL A 92 5.02 -1.79 -10.76
C VAL A 92 3.64 -1.13 -10.53
N PRO A 93 2.64 -1.30 -11.41
CA PRO A 93 1.32 -0.73 -11.18
C PRO A 93 0.59 -1.30 -9.95
N GLU A 94 0.77 -2.59 -9.65
CA GLU A 94 0.21 -3.20 -8.44
C GLU A 94 0.91 -2.71 -7.18
N ALA A 95 2.24 -2.62 -7.20
CA ALA A 95 3.01 -2.00 -6.12
C ALA A 95 2.56 -0.55 -5.88
N ALA A 96 2.34 0.24 -6.94
CA ALA A 96 1.87 1.60 -6.81
C ALA A 96 0.46 1.69 -6.21
N VAL A 97 -0.48 0.84 -6.66
CA VAL A 97 -1.85 0.80 -6.13
C VAL A 97 -1.87 0.39 -4.66
N HIS A 98 -1.10 -0.61 -4.25
CA HIS A 98 -1.02 -0.97 -2.83
C HIS A 98 -0.32 0.11 -2.00
N GLY A 99 0.75 0.73 -2.54
CA GLY A 99 1.52 1.75 -1.82
C GLY A 99 0.75 3.05 -1.60
N VAL A 100 -0.08 3.48 -2.56
CA VAL A 100 -0.81 4.76 -2.48
C VAL A 100 -1.85 4.79 -1.35
N PHE A 101 -2.25 3.63 -0.82
CA PHE A 101 -3.19 3.56 0.30
C PHE A 101 -2.75 4.48 1.46
N VAL A 102 -1.47 4.44 1.84
CA VAL A 102 -0.90 5.23 2.93
C VAL A 102 -0.96 6.74 2.67
N THR A 103 -0.97 7.16 1.40
CA THR A 103 -1.10 8.58 1.03
C THR A 103 -2.55 9.05 1.08
N LEU A 104 -3.52 8.14 0.90
CA LEU A 104 -4.94 8.46 0.77
C LEU A 104 -5.68 8.50 2.11
N VAL A 105 -5.11 7.93 3.17
CA VAL A 105 -5.70 7.81 4.52
C VAL A 105 -4.91 8.58 5.55
#